data_AF-A0A0S2FF31-F1
#
_entry.id   AF-A0A0S2FF31-F1
#
_cell.length_a   1.000
_cell.length_b   1.000
_cell.length_c   1.000
_cell.angle_alpha   90.00
_cell.angle_beta   90.00
_cell.angle_gamma   90.00
#
_symmetry.space_group_name_H-M   'P 1'
#
loop_
_entity.id
_entity.type
_entity.pdbx_description
1 polymer ?
#
loop_
_entity_poly.entity_id
_entity_poly.type
_entity_poly.pdbx_seq_one_letter_code
_entity_poly.pdbx_strand_id
1 'polypeptide(L)'
;MPKSNQHLPSRLHSTGATARTFSRALPTFIALALAAAAPTAAAAESAIFGGGPFYSGGQTVINDLRNSGFTTVFLWSVHIEANGDLVYNDIPIVKNGAYTGSDADWPARLASLKTAPTSVKRVEVSIGAWGVPDFERMANLANGTAAGCGTTIVCGTGSTSILYRNFQALKTATGADAVNFDDESHYNVADTTKFGQMLVGLGYKITFAPYTNTSFWRGVKDNLGSSVDRIYLQVYDGGAGNDPASWNTAMGMTVMPGLWTKHGTGCTAGDSPAQVQTRMAGWKTSAGISGGFLWLYDDIQKCWAQGTTAQYAAAINNAVSGNTAPVANFGVSVNGLTANFSDSSTDSDGTIASRSWNFGDGGTSTATSPSRTYASAGNYTVSLTVTDNGGATHTKTQTVSVGSGNVNLALNKTATGSSACNSNESPAKAVNGSVSGGNTDKFCSLAASAWLQVDLGSAQTVSSFVVKHAGAGGESTSWNTKAFTIQTSTNATSWSTPVTVTANTASTSTHSISATSARYIKLNIGTPTQNGDQATRIYEFEVR
;
A
#
# COMPACT_ATOMS: atom_id res chain seq x y z
N MET A 1 15.86 -12.71 -71.48
CA MET A 1 15.73 -12.21 -72.87
C MET A 1 14.28 -11.78 -73.10
N PRO A 2 14.04 -10.69 -73.85
CA PRO A 2 13.02 -9.69 -73.52
C PRO A 2 11.85 -9.61 -74.54
N LYS A 3 10.81 -8.85 -74.20
CA LYS A 3 10.02 -7.89 -75.04
C LYS A 3 8.68 -7.62 -74.31
N SER A 4 8.33 -6.45 -73.77
CA SER A 4 8.25 -5.05 -74.27
C SER A 4 7.12 -4.81 -75.28
N ASN A 5 6.30 -3.78 -74.95
CA ASN A 5 5.50 -2.89 -75.80
C ASN A 5 4.10 -3.37 -76.23
N GLN A 6 3.04 -2.55 -76.34
CA GLN A 6 2.80 -1.11 -76.15
C GLN A 6 1.27 -0.82 -76.36
N HIS A 7 0.86 0.41 -76.04
CA HIS A 7 -0.19 1.23 -76.70
C HIS A 7 -1.63 1.34 -76.14
N LEU A 8 -1.83 2.46 -75.43
CA LEU A 8 -2.94 3.45 -75.48
C LEU A 8 -3.17 4.04 -76.92
N PRO A 9 -4.09 5.00 -77.21
CA PRO A 9 -5.19 5.67 -76.45
C PRO A 9 -6.49 5.98 -77.28
N SER A 10 -7.43 6.77 -76.70
CA SER A 10 -8.30 7.83 -77.30
C SER A 10 -9.81 7.65 -77.01
N ARG A 11 -10.70 8.66 -76.91
CA ARG A 11 -10.73 10.07 -76.47
C ARG A 11 -12.24 10.47 -76.50
N LEU A 12 -12.67 11.29 -75.54
CA LEU A 12 -13.75 12.32 -75.60
C LEU A 12 -15.22 11.93 -75.90
N HIS A 13 -16.15 12.28 -75.00
CA HIS A 13 -17.04 13.45 -75.15
C HIS A 13 -17.77 13.81 -73.84
N SER A 14 -18.00 15.11 -73.68
CA SER A 14 -18.59 15.81 -72.54
C SER A 14 -20.05 16.17 -72.85
N THR A 15 -20.94 16.13 -71.86
CA THR A 15 -22.04 17.11 -71.69
C THR A 15 -22.69 17.00 -70.30
N GLY A 16 -22.95 18.15 -69.66
CA GLY A 16 -24.18 18.37 -68.89
C GLY A 16 -24.08 18.31 -67.36
N ALA A 17 -23.94 19.48 -66.73
CA ALA A 17 -24.04 19.68 -65.29
C ALA A 17 -25.49 19.55 -64.77
N THR A 18 -25.66 19.05 -63.54
CA THR A 18 -26.46 19.71 -62.48
C THR A 18 -26.28 18.98 -61.14
N ALA A 19 -26.30 19.77 -60.08
CA ALA A 19 -25.79 19.50 -58.75
C ALA A 19 -26.60 18.47 -57.93
N ARG A 20 -25.87 17.70 -57.10
CA ARG A 20 -26.24 17.39 -55.70
C ARG A 20 -24.99 16.95 -54.94
N THR A 21 -24.59 17.78 -53.99
CA THR A 21 -23.52 17.53 -53.02
C THR A 21 -23.85 16.30 -52.16
N PHE A 22 -23.10 15.21 -52.34
CA PHE A 22 -22.96 14.16 -51.33
C PHE A 22 -21.61 14.32 -50.64
N SER A 23 -21.66 14.69 -49.36
CA SER A 23 -20.51 14.64 -48.46
C SER A 23 -20.02 13.19 -48.36
N ARG A 24 -18.88 12.88 -48.97
CA ARG A 24 -18.15 11.63 -48.72
C ARG A 24 -17.34 11.82 -47.43
N ALA A 25 -17.85 11.25 -46.33
CA ALA A 25 -17.06 11.02 -45.14
C ALA A 25 -15.86 10.11 -45.49
N LEU A 26 -14.65 10.58 -45.20
CA LEU A 26 -13.45 9.75 -45.17
C LEU A 26 -13.61 8.72 -44.03
N PRO A 27 -13.32 7.42 -44.24
CA PRO A 27 -13.25 6.49 -43.13
C PRO A 27 -11.96 6.78 -42.34
N THR A 28 -12.14 7.28 -41.12
CA THR A 28 -11.07 7.38 -40.13
C THR A 28 -10.60 5.96 -39.81
N PHE A 29 -9.42 5.57 -40.28
CA PHE A 29 -8.75 4.37 -39.81
C PHE A 29 -8.36 4.60 -38.34
N ILE A 30 -9.19 4.12 -37.42
CA ILE A 30 -8.80 3.97 -36.02
C ILE A 30 -7.81 2.80 -35.99
N ALA A 31 -6.52 3.13 -35.91
CA ALA A 31 -5.50 2.18 -35.55
C ALA A 31 -5.78 1.71 -34.11
N LEU A 32 -6.38 0.55 -33.99
CA LEU A 32 -6.54 -0.13 -32.71
C LEU A 32 -5.14 -0.57 -32.27
N ALA A 33 -4.48 0.26 -31.47
CA ALA A 33 -3.27 -0.15 -30.77
C ALA A 33 -3.67 -1.33 -29.87
N LEU A 34 -3.31 -2.55 -30.28
CA LEU A 34 -3.19 -3.65 -29.34
C LEU A 34 -2.09 -3.24 -28.36
N ALA A 35 -2.48 -2.64 -27.24
CA ALA A 35 -1.69 -2.71 -26.04
C ALA A 35 -1.57 -4.21 -25.73
N ALA A 36 -0.42 -4.79 -26.06
CA ALA A 36 -0.02 -6.04 -25.43
C ALA A 36 -0.11 -5.75 -23.92
N ALA A 37 -1.12 -6.32 -23.26
CA ALA A 37 -1.20 -6.29 -21.82
C ALA A 37 0.14 -6.86 -21.34
N ALA A 38 0.99 -6.01 -20.78
CA ALA A 38 2.11 -6.50 -20.00
C ALA A 38 1.51 -7.53 -19.03
N PRO A 39 2.12 -8.71 -18.86
CA PRO A 39 1.60 -9.69 -17.93
C PRO A 39 1.42 -8.97 -16.60
N THR A 40 0.17 -8.87 -16.13
CA THR A 40 -0.12 -8.39 -14.79
C THR A 40 0.81 -9.15 -13.87
N ALA A 41 1.66 -8.45 -13.11
CA ALA A 41 2.57 -9.08 -12.17
C ALA A 41 1.77 -10.14 -11.41
N ALA A 42 2.13 -11.41 -11.57
CA ALA A 42 1.40 -12.49 -10.93
C ALA A 42 1.39 -12.19 -9.42
N ALA A 43 0.19 -12.07 -8.84
CA ALA A 43 0.05 -11.73 -7.44
C ALA A 43 0.86 -12.72 -6.60
N ALA A 44 1.60 -12.19 -5.61
CA ALA A 44 2.46 -12.98 -4.73
C ALA A 44 1.72 -14.21 -4.19
N GLU A 45 2.34 -15.39 -4.29
CA GLU A 45 1.75 -16.63 -3.80
C GLU A 45 2.45 -17.06 -2.52
N SER A 46 1.74 -16.95 -1.40
CA SER A 46 2.20 -17.48 -0.12
C SER A 46 1.31 -18.64 0.30
N ALA A 47 1.95 -19.70 0.80
CA ALA A 47 1.29 -20.91 1.28
C ALA A 47 1.70 -21.26 2.71
N ILE A 48 0.79 -21.87 3.47
CA ILE A 48 1.05 -22.35 4.82
C ILE A 48 0.55 -23.78 4.98
N PHE A 49 1.44 -24.65 5.46
CA PHE A 49 1.11 -26.00 5.92
C PHE A 49 0.63 -25.94 7.36
N GLY A 50 -0.41 -26.70 7.68
CA GLY A 50 -0.89 -26.85 9.04
C GLY A 50 -1.54 -28.21 9.25
N GLY A 51 -1.36 -28.75 10.46
CA GLY A 51 -1.88 -30.04 10.85
C GLY A 51 -3.03 -29.95 11.82
N GLY A 52 -2.82 -30.47 13.04
CA GLY A 52 -3.86 -30.61 14.05
C GLY A 52 -4.73 -29.36 14.26
N PRO A 53 -4.15 -28.15 14.40
CA PRO A 53 -4.91 -26.91 14.62
C PRO A 53 -5.93 -26.58 13.55
N PHE A 54 -5.72 -26.99 12.30
CA PHE A 54 -6.69 -26.72 11.22
C PHE A 54 -7.97 -27.56 11.36
N TYR A 55 -7.92 -28.65 12.12
CA TYR A 55 -9.10 -29.45 12.47
C TYR A 55 -9.65 -29.06 13.84
N SER A 56 -8.82 -29.06 14.88
CA SER A 56 -9.26 -28.90 16.28
C SER A 56 -9.38 -27.44 16.75
N GLY A 57 -8.73 -26.48 16.06
CA GLY A 57 -8.66 -25.08 16.48
C GLY A 57 -9.92 -24.24 16.21
N GLY A 58 -10.95 -24.83 15.59
CA GLY A 58 -12.25 -24.21 15.37
C GLY A 58 -12.20 -22.92 14.53
N GLN A 59 -13.19 -22.04 14.73
CA GLN A 59 -13.33 -20.82 13.94
C GLN A 59 -12.20 -19.81 14.18
N THR A 60 -11.56 -19.82 15.35
CA THR A 60 -10.47 -18.91 15.68
C THR A 60 -9.27 -19.10 14.75
N VAL A 61 -8.87 -20.35 14.50
CA VAL A 61 -7.77 -20.66 13.56
C VAL A 61 -8.14 -20.28 12.13
N ILE A 62 -9.38 -20.54 11.71
CA ILE A 62 -9.85 -20.17 10.38
C ILE A 62 -9.85 -18.65 10.18
N ASN A 63 -10.26 -17.89 11.20
CA ASN A 63 -10.22 -16.42 11.16
C ASN A 63 -8.78 -15.89 11.10
N ASP A 64 -7.85 -16.49 11.84
CA ASP A 64 -6.42 -16.13 11.78
C ASP A 64 -5.86 -16.35 10.36
N LEU A 65 -6.11 -17.51 9.76
CA LEU A 65 -5.69 -17.80 8.38
C LEU A 65 -6.29 -16.82 7.36
N ARG A 66 -7.60 -16.52 7.45
CA ARG A 66 -8.27 -15.56 6.55
C ARG A 66 -7.67 -14.16 6.63
N ASN A 67 -7.25 -13.75 7.84
CA ASN A 67 -6.67 -12.44 8.10
C ASN A 67 -5.14 -12.40 7.94
N SER A 68 -4.50 -13.54 7.67
CA SER A 68 -3.04 -13.64 7.66
C SER A 68 -2.38 -12.98 6.44
N GLY A 69 -3.01 -13.03 5.26
CA GLY A 69 -2.33 -12.67 4.01
C GLY A 69 -1.80 -13.88 3.22
N PHE A 70 -1.89 -15.10 3.77
CA PHE A 70 -1.61 -16.31 3.01
C PHE A 70 -2.65 -16.52 1.92
N THR A 71 -2.19 -16.92 0.73
CA THR A 71 -3.08 -17.15 -0.42
C THR A 71 -3.52 -18.60 -0.58
N THR A 72 -2.74 -19.54 -0.02
CA THR A 72 -3.00 -20.98 -0.10
C THR A 72 -2.85 -21.63 1.29
N VAL A 73 -3.80 -22.48 1.66
CA VAL A 73 -3.78 -23.24 2.93
C VAL A 73 -3.70 -24.73 2.63
N PHE A 74 -2.76 -25.42 3.27
CA PHE A 74 -2.55 -26.86 3.12
C PHE A 74 -3.05 -27.60 4.35
N LEU A 75 -3.97 -28.53 4.13
CA LEU A 75 -4.36 -29.53 5.12
C LEU A 75 -3.30 -30.62 5.08
N TRP A 76 -2.36 -30.60 6.04
CA TRP A 76 -1.26 -31.57 6.11
C TRP A 76 -1.24 -32.33 7.45
N SER A 77 -1.13 -33.65 7.50
CA SER A 77 -1.16 -34.64 6.42
C SER A 77 -2.49 -35.37 6.39
N VAL A 78 -2.97 -35.68 5.19
CA VAL A 78 -4.03 -36.66 4.96
C VAL A 78 -3.38 -37.99 4.58
N HIS A 79 -3.46 -38.95 5.48
CA HIS A 79 -2.94 -40.31 5.30
C HIS A 79 -3.96 -41.21 4.60
N ILE A 80 -3.44 -42.15 3.81
CA ILE A 80 -4.21 -43.19 3.14
C ILE A 80 -3.99 -44.49 3.90
N GLU A 81 -5.05 -45.04 4.47
CA GLU A 81 -4.99 -46.33 5.15
C GLU A 81 -4.99 -47.50 4.16
N ALA A 82 -4.55 -48.67 4.63
CA ALA A 82 -4.46 -49.87 3.78
C ALA A 82 -5.81 -50.31 3.18
N ASN A 83 -6.92 -49.94 3.81
CA ASN A 83 -8.28 -50.19 3.32
C ASN A 83 -8.84 -49.04 2.46
N GLY A 84 -8.07 -47.96 2.26
CA GLY A 84 -8.42 -46.77 1.52
C GLY A 84 -9.03 -45.63 2.34
N ASP A 85 -9.37 -45.84 3.62
CA ASP A 85 -9.88 -44.78 4.49
C ASP A 85 -8.87 -43.63 4.60
N LEU A 86 -9.38 -42.40 4.78
CA LEU A 86 -8.54 -41.20 4.87
C LEU A 86 -8.55 -40.65 6.27
N VAL A 87 -7.35 -40.38 6.77
CA VAL A 87 -7.09 -39.93 8.15
C VAL A 87 -6.35 -38.60 8.08
N TYR A 88 -6.85 -37.58 8.77
CA TYR A 88 -6.20 -36.28 8.86
C TYR A 88 -5.60 -36.10 10.25
N ASN A 89 -4.28 -36.02 10.36
CA ASN A 89 -3.57 -35.87 11.64
C ASN A 89 -4.10 -36.86 12.71
N ASP A 90 -4.09 -38.15 12.36
CA ASP A 90 -4.61 -39.29 13.15
C ASP A 90 -6.13 -39.33 13.40
N ILE A 91 -6.90 -38.43 12.80
CA ILE A 91 -8.37 -38.39 12.91
C ILE A 91 -9.00 -38.95 11.64
N PRO A 92 -9.78 -40.05 11.70
CA PRO A 92 -10.51 -40.55 10.54
C PRO A 92 -11.51 -39.52 10.03
N ILE A 93 -11.37 -39.09 8.78
CA ILE A 93 -12.23 -38.06 8.17
C ILE A 93 -13.06 -38.57 7.00
N VAL A 94 -12.62 -39.62 6.30
CA VAL A 94 -13.38 -40.21 5.19
C VAL A 94 -13.34 -41.73 5.25
N LYS A 95 -14.52 -42.34 5.14
CA LYS A 95 -14.67 -43.79 5.06
C LYS A 95 -15.73 -44.15 4.04
N ASN A 96 -15.43 -45.14 3.19
CA ASN A 96 -16.36 -45.71 2.22
C ASN A 96 -17.14 -44.68 1.37
N GLY A 97 -16.48 -43.61 0.94
CA GLY A 97 -17.04 -42.56 0.09
C GLY A 97 -17.87 -41.51 0.82
N ALA A 98 -17.78 -41.42 2.15
CA ALA A 98 -18.48 -40.43 2.95
C ALA A 98 -17.53 -39.74 3.93
N TYR A 99 -17.78 -38.45 4.19
CA TYR A 99 -17.16 -37.76 5.31
C TYR A 99 -17.67 -38.36 6.62
N THR A 100 -16.76 -38.75 7.50
CA THR A 100 -17.04 -39.36 8.80
C THR A 100 -16.29 -38.69 9.94
N GLY A 101 -15.70 -37.52 9.70
CA GLY A 101 -15.04 -36.74 10.73
C GLY A 101 -16.00 -36.42 11.87
N SER A 102 -15.50 -36.49 13.10
CA SER A 102 -16.27 -36.20 14.32
C SER A 102 -16.79 -34.76 14.39
N ASP A 103 -16.16 -33.84 13.67
CA ASP A 103 -16.56 -32.44 13.61
C ASP A 103 -17.41 -32.18 12.35
N ALA A 104 -18.72 -32.10 12.54
CA ALA A 104 -19.68 -31.90 11.45
C ALA A 104 -19.57 -30.51 10.79
N ASP A 105 -19.03 -29.52 11.51
CA ASP A 105 -18.93 -28.14 11.04
C ASP A 105 -17.60 -27.85 10.32
N TRP A 106 -16.62 -28.76 10.42
CA TRP A 106 -15.30 -28.59 9.79
C TRP A 106 -15.38 -28.31 8.28
N PRO A 107 -16.20 -29.02 7.48
CA PRO A 107 -16.40 -28.67 6.07
C PRO A 107 -16.86 -27.22 5.82
N ALA A 108 -17.84 -26.75 6.59
CA ALA A 108 -18.37 -25.40 6.45
C ALA A 108 -17.32 -24.34 6.85
N ARG A 109 -16.51 -24.63 7.88
CA ARG A 109 -15.41 -23.76 8.30
C ARG A 109 -14.32 -23.66 7.24
N LEU A 110 -13.92 -24.77 6.63
CA LEU A 110 -12.96 -24.78 5.52
C LEU A 110 -13.48 -24.00 4.31
N ALA A 111 -14.76 -24.17 3.95
CA ALA A 111 -15.37 -23.40 2.87
C ALA A 111 -15.26 -21.88 3.12
N SER A 112 -15.36 -21.46 4.38
CA SER A 112 -15.25 -20.05 4.76
C SER A 112 -13.86 -19.45 4.49
N LEU A 113 -12.79 -20.25 4.38
CA LEU A 113 -11.44 -19.75 4.10
C LEU A 113 -11.39 -18.91 2.81
N LYS A 114 -12.17 -19.30 1.79
CA LYS A 114 -12.23 -18.65 0.48
C LYS A 114 -13.32 -17.56 0.38
N THR A 115 -14.09 -17.32 1.43
CA THR A 115 -15.14 -16.29 1.44
C THR A 115 -14.54 -14.93 1.79
N ALA A 116 -14.78 -13.90 0.97
CA ALA A 116 -14.30 -12.55 1.24
C ALA A 116 -14.91 -11.96 2.55
N PRO A 117 -14.18 -11.09 3.28
CA PRO A 117 -12.79 -10.70 3.06
C PRO A 117 -11.83 -11.83 3.49
N THR A 118 -10.84 -12.09 2.64
CA THR A 118 -9.75 -13.06 2.84
C THR A 118 -8.75 -12.91 1.70
N SER A 119 -7.50 -13.28 1.93
CA SER A 119 -6.48 -13.44 0.88
C SER A 119 -6.40 -14.89 0.38
N VAL A 120 -6.94 -15.85 1.15
CA VAL A 120 -6.93 -17.26 0.82
C VAL A 120 -7.84 -17.50 -0.39
N LYS A 121 -7.22 -17.89 -1.50
CA LYS A 121 -7.90 -18.20 -2.77
C LYS A 121 -7.88 -19.70 -3.08
N ARG A 122 -7.11 -20.48 -2.30
CA ARG A 122 -6.88 -21.90 -2.58
C ARG A 122 -6.70 -22.73 -1.31
N VAL A 123 -7.29 -23.92 -1.31
CA VAL A 123 -7.10 -24.96 -0.29
C VAL A 123 -6.51 -26.19 -0.97
N GLU A 124 -5.47 -26.77 -0.39
CA GLU A 124 -4.85 -28.01 -0.86
C GLU A 124 -4.88 -29.06 0.26
N VAL A 125 -4.95 -30.34 -0.12
CA VAL A 125 -4.72 -31.46 0.79
C VAL A 125 -3.37 -32.09 0.47
N SER A 126 -2.54 -32.31 1.47
CA SER A 126 -1.23 -32.96 1.28
C SER A 126 -1.29 -34.42 1.70
N ILE A 127 -0.86 -35.31 0.81
CA ILE A 127 -0.80 -36.76 1.02
C ILE A 127 0.66 -37.16 1.16
N GLY A 128 0.94 -38.02 2.14
CA GLY A 128 2.28 -38.43 2.48
C GLY A 128 2.88 -37.59 3.61
N ALA A 129 3.91 -38.16 4.21
CA ALA A 129 4.83 -37.52 5.13
C ALA A 129 6.00 -38.48 5.35
N TRP A 130 7.11 -37.97 5.86
CA TRP A 130 8.25 -38.80 6.24
C TRP A 130 7.84 -39.99 7.14
N GLY A 131 8.24 -41.19 6.74
CA GLY A 131 8.03 -42.41 7.54
C GLY A 131 6.61 -43.00 7.48
N VAL A 132 5.71 -42.47 6.65
CA VAL A 132 4.35 -43.00 6.48
C VAL A 132 4.17 -43.60 5.08
N PRO A 133 3.78 -44.88 4.95
CA PRO A 133 3.75 -45.58 3.66
C PRO A 133 2.47 -45.31 2.85
N ASP A 134 2.09 -44.03 2.73
CA ASP A 134 0.85 -43.62 2.07
C ASP A 134 0.86 -43.92 0.57
N PHE A 135 1.99 -43.66 -0.10
CA PHE A 135 2.12 -43.91 -1.55
C PHE A 135 2.21 -45.40 -1.87
N GLU A 136 2.77 -46.22 -0.99
CA GLU A 136 2.78 -47.68 -1.10
C GLU A 136 1.36 -48.25 -0.92
N ARG A 137 0.61 -47.76 0.08
CA ARG A 137 -0.80 -48.15 0.30
C ARG A 137 -1.67 -47.72 -0.86
N MET A 138 -1.49 -46.48 -1.32
CA MET A 138 -2.14 -45.96 -2.53
C MET A 138 -1.84 -46.84 -3.74
N ALA A 139 -0.57 -47.18 -3.98
CA ALA A 139 -0.16 -48.01 -5.11
C ALA A 139 -0.83 -49.39 -5.04
N ASN A 140 -0.85 -50.01 -3.86
CA ASN A 140 -1.51 -51.29 -3.65
C ASN A 140 -3.02 -51.23 -3.94
N LEU A 141 -3.70 -50.18 -3.48
CA LEU A 141 -5.12 -49.97 -3.75
C LEU A 141 -5.38 -49.67 -5.23
N ALA A 142 -4.56 -48.83 -5.88
CA ALA A 142 -4.69 -48.49 -7.29
C ALA A 142 -4.40 -49.68 -8.22
N ASN A 143 -3.49 -50.57 -7.81
CA ASN A 143 -3.08 -51.76 -8.56
C ASN A 143 -3.87 -53.02 -8.21
N GLY A 144 -4.78 -52.96 -7.23
CA GLY A 144 -5.62 -54.09 -6.86
C GLY A 144 -4.89 -55.16 -6.04
N THR A 145 -3.76 -54.82 -5.43
CA THR A 145 -2.91 -55.72 -4.63
C THR A 145 -3.06 -55.52 -3.12
N ALA A 146 -3.84 -54.52 -2.68
CA ALA A 146 -4.13 -54.35 -1.26
C ALA A 146 -4.98 -55.52 -0.71
N ALA A 147 -4.83 -55.79 0.58
CA ALA A 147 -5.63 -56.82 1.25
C ALA A 147 -7.13 -56.50 1.15
N GLY A 148 -7.93 -57.47 0.70
CA GLY A 148 -9.37 -57.31 0.51
C GLY A 148 -9.80 -56.78 -0.87
N CYS A 149 -8.86 -56.44 -1.76
CA CYS A 149 -9.19 -56.09 -3.14
C CYS A 149 -9.94 -57.22 -3.85
N GLY A 150 -11.09 -56.91 -4.43
CA GLY A 150 -11.96 -57.87 -5.13
C GLY A 150 -12.87 -58.69 -4.21
N THR A 151 -12.78 -58.51 -2.89
CA THR A 151 -13.68 -59.17 -1.92
C THR A 151 -14.41 -58.15 -1.07
N THR A 152 -13.72 -57.47 -0.17
CA THR A 152 -14.27 -56.46 0.75
C THR A 152 -14.07 -55.03 0.25
N ILE A 153 -13.14 -54.83 -0.70
CA ILE A 153 -12.76 -53.53 -1.23
C ILE A 153 -12.79 -53.56 -2.75
N VAL A 154 -13.46 -52.58 -3.36
CA VAL A 154 -13.34 -52.33 -4.80
C VAL A 154 -12.10 -51.48 -5.02
N CYS A 155 -11.04 -52.08 -5.54
CA CYS A 155 -9.76 -51.45 -5.79
C CYS A 155 -9.65 -50.92 -7.24
N GLY A 156 -8.59 -50.17 -7.53
CA GLY A 156 -8.38 -49.50 -8.80
C GLY A 156 -8.55 -47.98 -8.71
N THR A 157 -8.70 -47.35 -9.87
CA THR A 157 -8.88 -45.90 -10.01
C THR A 157 -10.20 -45.50 -10.69
N GLY A 158 -11.05 -46.48 -11.01
CA GLY A 158 -12.37 -46.23 -11.58
C GLY A 158 -13.33 -45.58 -10.56
N SER A 159 -14.45 -45.04 -11.04
CA SER A 159 -15.40 -44.27 -10.22
C SER A 159 -16.02 -45.04 -9.04
N THR A 160 -16.02 -46.37 -9.09
CA THR A 160 -16.52 -47.24 -8.01
C THR A 160 -15.44 -47.64 -7.00
N SER A 161 -14.16 -47.39 -7.32
CA SER A 161 -13.03 -47.76 -6.47
C SER A 161 -13.05 -46.98 -5.15
N ILE A 162 -12.48 -47.58 -4.10
CA ILE A 162 -12.43 -46.96 -2.78
C ILE A 162 -11.62 -45.65 -2.79
N LEU A 163 -10.50 -45.62 -3.53
CA LEU A 163 -9.69 -44.42 -3.68
C LEU A 163 -10.49 -43.30 -4.34
N TYR A 164 -11.15 -43.57 -5.47
CA TYR A 164 -11.93 -42.56 -6.16
C TYR A 164 -13.05 -42.00 -5.27
N ARG A 165 -13.85 -42.88 -4.64
CA ARG A 165 -14.98 -42.44 -3.81
C ARG A 165 -14.51 -41.67 -2.58
N ASN A 166 -13.42 -42.10 -1.94
CA ASN A 166 -12.90 -41.41 -0.77
C ASN A 166 -12.32 -40.03 -1.13
N PHE A 167 -11.58 -39.91 -2.23
CA PHE A 167 -11.09 -38.60 -2.67
C PHE A 167 -12.21 -37.69 -3.19
N GLN A 168 -13.28 -38.24 -3.76
CA GLN A 168 -14.48 -37.46 -4.09
C GLN A 168 -15.16 -36.88 -2.84
N ALA A 169 -15.30 -37.71 -1.79
CA ALA A 169 -15.85 -37.27 -0.52
C ALA A 169 -14.93 -36.23 0.16
N LEU A 170 -13.60 -36.45 0.12
CA LEU A 170 -12.62 -35.49 0.64
C LEU A 170 -12.74 -34.15 -0.08
N LYS A 171 -12.83 -34.13 -1.41
CA LYS A 171 -12.99 -32.89 -2.20
C LYS A 171 -14.24 -32.13 -1.77
N THR A 172 -15.33 -32.87 -1.61
CA THR A 172 -16.63 -32.31 -1.22
C THR A 172 -16.58 -31.73 0.20
N ALA A 173 -15.93 -32.42 1.14
CA ALA A 173 -15.80 -31.96 2.52
C ALA A 173 -14.85 -30.77 2.67
N THR A 174 -13.73 -30.76 1.94
CA THR A 174 -12.66 -29.76 2.13
C THR A 174 -12.76 -28.58 1.18
N GLY A 175 -13.44 -28.73 0.05
CA GLY A 175 -13.41 -27.78 -1.06
C GLY A 175 -12.02 -27.64 -1.70
N ALA A 176 -11.15 -28.65 -1.52
CA ALA A 176 -9.76 -28.60 -1.97
C ALA A 176 -9.63 -28.52 -3.50
N ASP A 177 -8.79 -27.58 -3.92
CA ASP A 177 -8.51 -27.26 -5.30
C ASP A 177 -7.44 -28.21 -5.87
N ALA A 178 -6.52 -28.67 -5.03
CA ALA A 178 -5.44 -29.57 -5.41
C ALA A 178 -5.13 -30.64 -4.37
N VAL A 179 -4.47 -31.70 -4.84
CA VAL A 179 -3.79 -32.68 -4.00
C VAL A 179 -2.29 -32.50 -4.17
N ASN A 180 -1.62 -32.29 -3.04
CA ASN A 180 -0.18 -32.17 -2.95
C ASN A 180 0.44 -33.53 -2.64
N PHE A 181 1.45 -33.90 -3.41
CA PHE A 181 2.17 -35.16 -3.25
C PHE A 181 3.46 -34.93 -2.47
N ASP A 182 3.49 -35.47 -1.26
CA ASP A 182 4.64 -35.50 -0.36
C ASP A 182 5.19 -36.94 -0.30
N ASP A 183 5.53 -37.48 -1.49
CA ASP A 183 6.08 -38.84 -1.64
C ASP A 183 7.56 -38.86 -1.24
N GLU A 184 7.82 -39.33 -0.02
CA GLU A 184 9.17 -39.40 0.55
C GLU A 184 9.73 -40.83 0.65
N SER A 185 8.98 -41.85 0.18
CA SER A 185 9.37 -43.26 0.35
C SER A 185 9.16 -44.14 -0.89
N HIS A 186 8.09 -43.95 -1.65
CA HIS A 186 7.70 -44.89 -2.72
C HIS A 186 8.43 -44.60 -4.04
N TYR A 187 8.49 -43.33 -4.44
CA TYR A 187 9.22 -42.85 -5.63
C TYR A 187 8.99 -43.66 -6.92
N ASN A 188 7.77 -44.15 -7.16
CA ASN A 188 7.40 -44.89 -8.38
C ASN A 188 6.61 -44.03 -9.37
N VAL A 189 7.21 -43.69 -10.51
CA VAL A 189 6.58 -42.79 -11.50
C VAL A 189 5.25 -43.33 -12.01
N ALA A 190 5.14 -44.63 -12.28
CA ALA A 190 3.95 -45.22 -12.87
C ALA A 190 2.76 -45.21 -11.89
N ASP A 191 3.00 -45.62 -10.64
CA ASP A 191 1.97 -45.65 -9.60
C ASP A 191 1.47 -44.24 -9.27
N THR A 192 2.39 -43.30 -9.05
CA THR A 192 2.07 -41.91 -8.73
C THR A 192 1.36 -41.22 -9.90
N THR A 193 1.75 -41.51 -11.14
CA THR A 193 1.03 -41.02 -12.34
C THR A 193 -0.40 -41.54 -12.39
N LYS A 194 -0.60 -42.85 -12.18
CA LYS A 194 -1.92 -43.48 -12.25
C LYS A 194 -2.88 -42.89 -11.21
N PHE A 195 -2.38 -42.62 -10.00
CA PHE A 195 -3.13 -41.94 -8.96
C PHE A 195 -3.42 -40.47 -9.29
N GLY A 196 -2.42 -39.74 -9.78
CA GLY A 196 -2.59 -38.36 -10.24
C GLY A 196 -3.67 -38.24 -11.32
N GLN A 197 -3.70 -39.15 -12.30
CA GLN A 197 -4.74 -39.16 -13.35
C GLN A 197 -6.15 -39.37 -12.78
N MET A 198 -6.32 -40.22 -11.76
CA MET A 198 -7.60 -40.39 -11.07
C MET A 198 -8.06 -39.09 -10.41
N LEU A 199 -7.16 -38.42 -9.68
CA LEU A 199 -7.45 -37.16 -8.99
C LEU A 199 -7.76 -36.03 -9.97
N VAL A 200 -7.05 -35.97 -11.10
CA VAL A 200 -7.37 -35.03 -12.19
C VAL A 200 -8.77 -35.28 -12.74
N GLY A 201 -9.20 -36.54 -12.88
CA GLY A 201 -10.57 -36.89 -13.24
C GLY A 201 -11.63 -36.42 -12.24
N LEU A 202 -11.26 -36.27 -10.96
CA LEU A 202 -12.09 -35.66 -9.91
C LEU A 202 -12.02 -34.13 -9.89
N GLY A 203 -11.30 -33.50 -10.82
CA GLY A 203 -11.14 -32.05 -10.92
C GLY A 203 -10.16 -31.47 -9.92
N TYR A 204 -9.23 -32.26 -9.37
CA TYR A 204 -8.09 -31.74 -8.64
C TYR A 204 -7.00 -31.25 -9.59
N LYS A 205 -6.33 -30.18 -9.20
CA LYS A 205 -4.95 -29.93 -9.61
C LYS A 205 -4.00 -30.82 -8.82
N ILE A 206 -2.79 -30.99 -9.33
CA ILE A 206 -1.73 -31.74 -8.67
C ILE A 206 -0.60 -30.77 -8.32
N THR A 207 -0.07 -30.89 -7.13
CA THR A 207 1.13 -30.16 -6.72
C THR A 207 2.10 -31.14 -6.06
N PHE A 208 3.38 -30.78 -6.00
CA PHE A 208 4.41 -31.63 -5.40
C PHE A 208 5.07 -30.95 -4.20
N ALA A 209 5.57 -31.72 -3.24
CA ALA A 209 6.38 -31.24 -2.12
C ALA A 209 7.78 -31.91 -2.11
N PRO A 210 8.58 -31.78 -3.18
CA PRO A 210 9.84 -32.51 -3.26
C PRO A 210 10.88 -31.98 -2.25
N TYR A 211 11.61 -32.89 -1.62
CA TYR A 211 12.89 -32.59 -0.96
C TYR A 211 14.09 -33.22 -1.70
N THR A 212 13.87 -34.19 -2.58
CA THR A 212 14.92 -34.89 -3.35
C THR A 212 14.34 -35.55 -4.62
N ASN A 213 15.15 -36.36 -5.31
CA ASN A 213 14.76 -37.23 -6.42
C ASN A 213 14.14 -36.50 -7.62
N THR A 214 14.87 -35.54 -8.18
CA THR A 214 14.44 -34.72 -9.33
C THR A 214 14.00 -35.55 -10.54
N SER A 215 14.64 -36.71 -10.79
CA SER A 215 14.28 -37.58 -11.91
C SER A 215 12.89 -38.18 -11.77
N PHE A 216 12.51 -38.61 -10.56
CA PHE A 216 11.16 -39.09 -10.25
C PHE A 216 10.11 -37.99 -10.48
N TRP A 217 10.30 -36.81 -9.85
CA TRP A 217 9.34 -35.71 -9.95
C TRP A 217 9.19 -35.18 -11.37
N ARG A 218 10.29 -35.13 -12.14
CA ARG A 218 10.27 -34.82 -13.58
C ARG A 218 9.40 -35.83 -14.34
N GLY A 219 9.59 -37.13 -14.11
CA GLY A 219 8.82 -38.19 -14.76
C GLY A 219 7.32 -38.10 -14.47
N VAL A 220 6.94 -37.90 -13.21
CA VAL A 220 5.52 -37.71 -12.82
C VAL A 220 4.95 -36.43 -13.45
N LYS A 221 5.70 -35.32 -13.43
CA LYS A 221 5.28 -34.06 -14.07
C LYS A 221 5.03 -34.24 -15.56
N ASP A 222 5.92 -34.92 -16.27
CA ASP A 222 5.81 -35.08 -17.72
C ASP A 222 4.60 -35.93 -18.11
N ASN A 223 4.28 -36.95 -17.30
CA ASN A 223 3.08 -37.77 -17.51
C ASN A 223 1.76 -37.04 -17.19
N LEU A 224 1.75 -36.18 -16.16
CA LEU A 224 0.56 -35.45 -15.73
C LEU A 224 0.37 -34.10 -16.45
N GLY A 225 1.41 -33.60 -17.10
CA GLY A 225 1.41 -32.37 -17.89
C GLY A 225 0.97 -31.14 -17.08
N SER A 226 0.12 -30.31 -17.68
CA SER A 226 -0.40 -29.07 -17.09
C SER A 226 -1.36 -29.28 -15.91
N SER A 227 -1.63 -30.53 -15.54
CA SER A 227 -2.35 -30.84 -14.31
C SER A 227 -1.50 -30.55 -13.07
N VAL A 228 -0.17 -30.62 -13.23
CA VAL A 228 0.79 -30.16 -12.21
C VAL A 228 0.97 -28.66 -12.36
N ASP A 229 0.37 -27.89 -11.46
CA ASP A 229 0.38 -26.42 -11.56
C ASP A 229 1.32 -25.74 -10.58
N ARG A 230 1.79 -26.43 -9.53
CA ARG A 230 2.78 -25.89 -8.57
C ARG A 230 3.70 -26.97 -8.00
N ILE A 231 4.90 -26.54 -7.60
CA ILE A 231 5.89 -27.38 -6.93
C ILE A 231 6.39 -26.61 -5.70
N TYR A 232 6.15 -27.18 -4.52
CA TYR A 232 6.52 -26.66 -3.22
C TYR A 232 7.84 -27.29 -2.78
N LEU A 233 8.95 -26.71 -3.24
CA LEU A 233 10.28 -27.26 -3.01
C LEU A 233 10.68 -27.10 -1.54
N GLN A 234 10.88 -28.21 -0.84
CA GLN A 234 11.41 -28.19 0.52
C GLN A 234 12.90 -27.78 0.46
N VAL A 235 13.24 -26.68 1.14
CA VAL A 235 14.64 -26.18 1.26
C VAL A 235 15.08 -26.10 2.73
N TYR A 236 14.50 -26.97 3.55
CA TYR A 236 14.82 -27.21 4.96
C TYR A 236 15.10 -28.71 5.17
N ASP A 237 15.68 -29.06 6.32
CA ASP A 237 16.02 -30.43 6.73
C ASP A 237 16.72 -31.26 5.63
N GLY A 238 16.17 -32.43 5.26
CA GLY A 238 16.68 -33.28 4.18
C GLY A 238 16.74 -32.57 2.81
N GLY A 239 15.96 -31.50 2.63
CA GLY A 239 15.98 -30.63 1.46
C GLY A 239 16.87 -29.38 1.59
N ALA A 240 17.57 -29.16 2.70
CA ALA A 240 18.30 -27.91 2.96
C ALA A 240 19.34 -27.52 1.89
N GLY A 241 19.84 -28.49 1.12
CA GLY A 241 20.78 -28.28 0.01
C GLY A 241 20.12 -27.93 -1.33
N ASN A 242 18.78 -27.91 -1.41
CA ASN A 242 18.07 -27.63 -2.65
C ASN A 242 18.18 -26.16 -3.07
N ASP A 243 18.51 -25.94 -4.34
CA ASP A 243 18.57 -24.62 -4.96
C ASP A 243 17.36 -24.40 -5.90
N PRO A 244 16.51 -23.39 -5.67
CA PRO A 244 15.33 -23.14 -6.51
C PRO A 244 15.63 -22.92 -7.99
N ALA A 245 16.75 -22.28 -8.37
CA ALA A 245 17.08 -22.07 -9.78
C ALA A 245 17.41 -23.39 -10.52
N SER A 246 18.15 -24.26 -9.84
CA SER A 246 18.46 -25.61 -10.31
C SER A 246 17.18 -26.44 -10.47
N TRP A 247 16.28 -26.37 -9.49
CA TRP A 247 14.98 -27.06 -9.55
C TRP A 247 14.05 -26.47 -10.61
N ASN A 248 14.07 -25.16 -10.85
CA ASN A 248 13.32 -24.55 -11.96
C ASN A 248 13.72 -25.16 -13.30
N THR A 249 15.03 -25.29 -13.51
CA THR A 249 15.60 -25.92 -14.71
C THR A 249 15.20 -27.38 -14.79
N ALA A 250 15.36 -28.13 -13.70
CA ALA A 250 15.02 -29.54 -13.64
C ALA A 250 13.53 -29.81 -13.85
N MET A 251 12.63 -28.92 -13.41
CA MET A 251 11.19 -29.10 -13.53
C MET A 251 10.59 -28.45 -14.79
N GLY A 252 11.33 -27.56 -15.45
CA GLY A 252 10.82 -26.76 -16.56
C GLY A 252 9.66 -25.84 -16.14
N MET A 253 9.63 -25.42 -14.88
CA MET A 253 8.66 -24.48 -14.32
C MET A 253 9.23 -23.86 -13.04
N THR A 254 8.74 -22.68 -12.66
CA THR A 254 9.14 -22.03 -11.42
C THR A 254 8.59 -22.80 -10.20
N VAL A 255 9.47 -23.12 -9.25
CA VAL A 255 9.13 -23.73 -7.96
C VAL A 255 8.89 -22.65 -6.89
N MET A 256 8.17 -23.04 -5.84
CA MET A 256 7.93 -22.26 -4.64
C MET A 256 8.75 -22.85 -3.49
N PRO A 257 9.88 -22.24 -3.11
CA PRO A 257 10.69 -22.75 -1.99
C PRO A 257 9.96 -22.64 -0.66
N GLY A 258 10.25 -23.57 0.26
CA GLY A 258 9.66 -23.63 1.60
C GLY A 258 10.66 -23.46 2.73
N LEU A 259 10.28 -22.74 3.77
CA LEU A 259 11.12 -22.54 4.96
C LEU A 259 10.43 -22.99 6.24
N TRP A 260 11.24 -23.29 7.25
CA TRP A 260 10.75 -23.51 8.60
C TRP A 260 10.40 -22.20 9.27
N THR A 261 9.22 -22.16 9.89
CA THR A 261 8.89 -21.16 10.91
C THR A 261 9.73 -21.41 12.15
N LYS A 262 9.82 -20.41 13.03
CA LYS A 262 10.37 -20.59 14.37
C LYS A 262 9.69 -21.75 15.11
N HIS A 263 10.50 -22.68 15.60
CA HIS A 263 10.03 -23.92 16.23
C HIS A 263 11.02 -24.45 17.29
N GLY A 264 10.68 -25.60 17.87
CA GLY A 264 11.49 -26.29 18.87
C GLY A 264 11.41 -25.67 20.27
N THR A 265 12.14 -26.25 21.23
CA THR A 265 12.16 -25.75 22.60
C THR A 265 12.74 -24.33 22.66
N GLY A 266 11.96 -23.40 23.23
CA GLY A 266 12.33 -21.99 23.30
C GLY A 266 12.25 -21.25 21.96
N CYS A 267 11.70 -21.86 20.90
CA CYS A 267 11.49 -21.22 19.60
C CYS A 267 12.77 -20.68 18.95
N THR A 268 13.89 -21.37 19.13
CA THR A 268 15.21 -20.91 18.69
C THR A 268 15.59 -21.42 17.29
N ALA A 269 15.04 -22.55 16.86
CA ALA A 269 15.27 -23.14 15.55
C ALA A 269 14.33 -22.56 14.49
N GLY A 270 14.65 -22.74 13.21
CA GLY A 270 13.89 -22.20 12.08
C GLY A 270 14.16 -20.71 11.80
N ASP A 271 13.44 -20.16 10.83
CA ASP A 271 13.61 -18.78 10.35
C ASP A 271 12.56 -17.85 10.97
N SER A 272 12.98 -16.66 11.38
CA SER A 272 12.05 -15.57 11.74
C SER A 272 11.43 -14.96 10.48
N PRO A 273 10.34 -14.16 10.58
CA PRO A 273 9.78 -13.46 9.42
C PRO A 273 10.81 -12.64 8.63
N ALA A 274 11.74 -11.95 9.31
CA ALA A 274 12.79 -11.18 8.65
C ALA A 274 13.78 -12.07 7.87
N GLN A 275 14.14 -13.24 8.43
CA GLN A 275 14.99 -14.21 7.75
C GLN A 275 14.28 -14.82 6.54
N VAL A 276 13.01 -15.19 6.68
CA VAL A 276 12.15 -15.66 5.58
C VAL A 276 12.13 -14.64 4.45
N GLN A 277 11.83 -13.37 4.74
CA GLN A 277 11.77 -12.32 3.74
C GLN A 277 13.11 -12.17 3.00
N THR A 278 14.23 -12.16 3.73
CA THR A 278 15.57 -12.04 3.17
C THR A 278 15.88 -13.19 2.21
N ARG A 279 15.60 -14.43 2.61
CA ARG A 279 15.86 -15.62 1.78
C ARG A 279 14.97 -15.66 0.54
N MET A 280 13.68 -15.36 0.70
CA MET A 280 12.72 -15.27 -0.40
C MET A 280 13.12 -14.18 -1.41
N ALA A 281 13.59 -13.01 -0.95
CA ALA A 281 14.06 -11.95 -1.83
C ALA A 281 15.34 -12.34 -2.59
N GLY A 282 16.23 -13.10 -1.94
CA GLY A 282 17.39 -13.72 -2.57
C GLY A 282 16.97 -14.64 -3.72
N TRP A 283 16.05 -15.57 -3.47
CA TRP A 283 15.54 -16.47 -4.51
C TRP A 283 14.66 -15.79 -5.55
N LYS A 284 13.98 -14.69 -5.20
CA LYS A 284 13.29 -13.86 -6.19
C LYS A 284 14.28 -13.34 -7.22
N THR A 285 15.44 -12.89 -6.74
CA THR A 285 16.51 -12.37 -7.59
C THR A 285 17.23 -13.47 -8.38
N SER A 286 17.59 -14.59 -7.73
CA SER A 286 18.41 -15.63 -8.36
C SER A 286 17.61 -16.64 -9.19
N ALA A 287 16.36 -16.91 -8.82
CA ALA A 287 15.53 -17.96 -9.41
C ALA A 287 14.19 -17.43 -9.97
N GLY A 288 13.85 -16.16 -9.77
CA GLY A 288 12.62 -15.58 -10.30
C GLY A 288 11.34 -16.14 -9.66
N ILE A 289 11.41 -16.62 -8.42
CA ILE A 289 10.24 -17.19 -7.73
C ILE A 289 9.06 -16.19 -7.69
N SER A 290 7.84 -16.70 -7.74
CA SER A 290 6.61 -15.90 -7.60
C SER A 290 5.93 -16.06 -6.25
N GLY A 291 6.55 -16.83 -5.36
CA GLY A 291 5.95 -17.25 -4.10
C GLY A 291 6.80 -18.26 -3.35
N GLY A 292 6.30 -18.65 -2.18
CA GLY A 292 6.94 -19.61 -1.29
C GLY A 292 5.93 -20.21 -0.32
N PHE A 293 6.37 -21.12 0.52
CA PHE A 293 5.54 -21.68 1.58
C PHE A 293 6.26 -21.73 2.92
N LEU A 294 5.50 -21.91 3.98
CA LEU A 294 6.02 -22.13 5.31
C LEU A 294 5.56 -23.43 5.92
N TRP A 295 6.47 -23.96 6.73
CA TRP A 295 6.31 -25.14 7.56
C TRP A 295 6.62 -24.79 9.02
N LEU A 296 5.68 -24.84 9.96
CA LEU A 296 4.24 -25.03 9.78
C LEU A 296 3.43 -24.19 10.78
N TYR A 297 2.14 -24.04 10.52
CA TYR A 297 1.22 -23.24 11.33
C TYR A 297 1.21 -23.63 12.81
N ASP A 298 1.27 -24.93 13.11
CA ASP A 298 1.34 -25.48 14.46
C ASP A 298 2.48 -24.87 15.28
N ASP A 299 3.63 -24.61 14.64
CA ASP A 299 4.78 -24.01 15.29
C ASP A 299 4.62 -22.50 15.43
N ILE A 300 3.98 -21.82 14.47
CA ILE A 300 3.59 -20.41 14.62
C ILE A 300 2.73 -20.21 15.86
N GLN A 301 1.75 -21.10 16.11
CA GLN A 301 0.91 -21.00 17.30
C GLN A 301 1.72 -21.17 18.59
N LYS A 302 2.65 -22.15 18.63
CA LYS A 302 3.52 -22.38 19.79
C LYS A 302 4.53 -21.25 19.99
N CYS A 303 5.01 -20.66 18.90
CA CYS A 303 6.08 -19.67 18.86
C CYS A 303 5.60 -18.27 18.47
N TRP A 304 4.34 -17.94 18.78
CA TRP A 304 3.68 -16.71 18.35
C TRP A 304 4.47 -15.42 18.63
N ALA A 305 5.18 -15.38 19.76
CA ALA A 305 6.01 -14.25 20.15
C ALA A 305 7.20 -13.98 19.20
N GLN A 306 7.60 -14.97 18.38
CA GLN A 306 8.70 -14.87 17.42
C GLN A 306 8.23 -14.50 16.00
N GLY A 307 6.92 -14.54 15.75
CA GLY A 307 6.33 -14.22 14.45
C GLY A 307 4.90 -14.71 14.36
N THR A 308 3.97 -13.83 14.02
CA THR A 308 2.56 -14.17 13.80
C THR A 308 2.33 -14.74 12.41
N THR A 309 1.20 -15.41 12.21
CA THR A 309 0.77 -15.92 10.90
C THR A 309 0.82 -14.83 9.83
N ALA A 310 0.38 -13.61 10.18
CA ALA A 310 0.39 -12.48 9.26
C ALA A 310 1.78 -11.95 8.92
N GLN A 311 2.70 -11.90 9.89
CA GLN A 311 4.07 -11.46 9.65
C GLN A 311 4.81 -12.41 8.71
N TYR A 312 4.57 -13.71 8.85
CA TYR A 312 5.13 -14.73 7.97
C TYR A 312 4.58 -14.68 6.54
N ALA A 313 3.27 -14.47 6.38
CA ALA A 313 2.67 -14.27 5.06
C ALA A 313 3.24 -12.99 4.39
N ALA A 314 3.30 -11.88 5.14
CA ALA A 314 3.88 -10.62 4.66
C ALA A 314 5.35 -10.78 4.24
N ALA A 315 6.14 -11.53 5.00
CA ALA A 315 7.54 -11.80 4.67
C ALA A 315 7.70 -12.46 3.28
N ILE A 316 6.86 -13.44 2.94
CA ILE A 316 6.87 -14.05 1.59
C ILE A 316 6.34 -13.05 0.57
N ASN A 317 5.19 -12.44 0.85
CA ASN A 317 4.49 -11.59 -0.11
C ASN A 317 5.38 -10.41 -0.52
N ASN A 318 5.92 -9.65 0.42
CA ASN A 318 6.77 -8.48 0.18
C ASN A 318 8.06 -8.85 -0.56
N ALA A 319 8.61 -10.04 -0.27
CA ALA A 319 9.82 -10.51 -0.96
C ALA A 319 9.59 -10.79 -2.45
N VAL A 320 8.40 -11.25 -2.84
CA VAL A 320 8.14 -11.72 -4.22
C VAL A 320 7.28 -10.77 -5.06
N SER A 321 6.49 -9.90 -4.43
CA SER A 321 5.74 -8.80 -5.08
C SER A 321 6.64 -7.64 -5.53
N GLY A 322 7.86 -7.58 -4.99
CA GLY A 322 8.68 -6.38 -4.98
C GLY A 322 8.32 -5.49 -3.80
N ASN A 323 9.25 -4.64 -3.38
CA ASN A 323 9.07 -3.71 -2.28
C ASN A 323 8.61 -2.34 -2.81
N THR A 324 7.41 -1.90 -2.44
CA THR A 324 6.96 -0.55 -2.74
C THR A 324 7.55 0.38 -1.69
N ALA A 325 8.33 1.36 -2.12
CA ALA A 325 8.93 2.29 -1.16
C ALA A 325 7.84 2.97 -0.31
N PRO A 326 8.10 3.20 1.00
CA PRO A 326 7.16 3.86 1.87
C PRO A 326 6.94 5.30 1.38
N VAL A 327 5.90 5.97 1.84
CA VAL A 327 5.68 7.40 1.55
C VAL A 327 5.94 8.19 2.82
N ALA A 328 7.11 8.84 2.86
CA ALA A 328 7.44 9.78 3.93
C ALA A 328 6.48 10.97 3.92
N ASN A 329 5.87 11.28 5.05
CA ASN A 329 5.03 12.44 5.21
C ASN A 329 5.11 13.00 6.64
N PHE A 330 5.03 14.32 6.76
CA PHE A 330 4.97 14.98 8.06
C PHE A 330 4.31 16.35 7.99
N GLY A 331 3.77 16.78 9.14
CA GLY A 331 3.34 18.14 9.43
C GLY A 331 4.29 18.84 10.41
N VAL A 332 4.15 20.16 10.51
CA VAL A 332 4.95 20.99 11.43
C VAL A 332 4.09 22.11 12.03
N SER A 333 4.27 22.37 13.32
CA SER A 333 3.77 23.59 13.99
C SER A 333 4.94 24.36 14.59
N VAL A 334 4.92 25.69 14.46
CA VAL A 334 6.02 26.56 14.91
C VAL A 334 5.52 27.55 15.95
N ASN A 335 6.24 27.66 17.06
CA ASN A 335 6.04 28.67 18.09
C ASN A 335 7.38 29.33 18.43
N GLY A 336 7.55 30.60 18.07
CA GLY A 336 8.81 31.32 18.22
C GLY A 336 9.93 30.66 17.40
N LEU A 337 10.95 30.14 18.09
CA LEU A 337 12.08 29.42 17.52
C LEU A 337 11.94 27.89 17.58
N THR A 338 10.81 27.37 18.08
CA THR A 338 10.60 25.93 18.26
C THR A 338 9.63 25.38 17.22
N ALA A 339 10.03 24.34 16.50
CA ALA A 339 9.21 23.56 15.58
C ALA A 339 8.88 22.19 16.18
N ASN A 340 7.60 21.82 16.18
CA ASN A 340 7.11 20.51 16.58
C ASN A 340 6.63 19.75 15.34
N PHE A 341 7.17 18.55 15.13
CA PHE A 341 6.89 17.74 13.95
C PHE A 341 5.91 16.62 14.27
N SER A 342 5.05 16.29 13.31
CA SER A 342 4.15 15.14 13.38
C SER A 342 4.34 14.24 12.16
N ASP A 343 4.82 13.02 12.38
CA ASP A 343 4.95 12.02 11.31
C ASP A 343 3.58 11.46 10.91
N SER A 344 3.32 11.43 9.61
CA SER A 344 2.13 10.85 8.98
C SER A 344 2.50 9.93 7.81
N SER A 345 3.73 9.41 7.82
CA SER A 345 4.25 8.49 6.82
C SER A 345 3.48 7.18 6.81
N THR A 346 3.38 6.58 5.62
CA THR A 346 2.62 5.35 5.40
C THR A 346 3.44 4.38 4.55
N ASP A 347 3.13 3.10 4.67
CA ASP A 347 3.68 2.04 3.85
C ASP A 347 2.51 1.14 3.42
N SER A 348 2.36 0.91 2.13
CA SER A 348 1.18 0.26 1.55
C SER A 348 1.25 -1.26 1.59
N ASP A 349 2.46 -1.82 1.59
CA ASP A 349 2.75 -3.25 1.59
C ASP A 349 3.59 -3.67 2.79
N GLY A 350 3.98 -2.74 3.67
CA GLY A 350 4.76 -3.07 4.86
C GLY A 350 4.53 -2.17 6.08
N THR A 351 5.60 -2.04 6.86
CA THR A 351 5.68 -1.21 8.07
C THR A 351 6.97 -0.39 8.04
N ILE A 352 6.92 0.82 8.60
CA ILE A 352 8.11 1.68 8.69
C ILE A 352 9.05 1.14 9.78
N ALA A 353 10.20 0.62 9.36
CA ALA A 353 11.23 0.06 10.23
C ALA A 353 12.10 1.15 10.90
N SER A 354 12.40 2.26 10.21
CA SER A 354 13.21 3.34 10.80
C SER A 354 12.90 4.73 10.24
N ARG A 355 13.31 5.75 10.99
CA ARG A 355 13.14 7.18 10.69
C ARG A 355 14.45 7.92 10.90
N SER A 356 14.74 8.87 10.02
CA SER A 356 15.89 9.76 10.14
C SER A 356 15.46 11.19 9.79
N TRP A 357 15.50 12.07 10.78
CA TRP A 357 15.26 13.50 10.64
C TRP A 357 16.58 14.25 10.48
N ASN A 358 16.58 15.23 9.59
CA ASN A 358 17.58 16.30 9.53
C ASN A 358 16.84 17.64 9.56
N PHE A 359 17.18 18.50 10.52
CA PHE A 359 16.47 19.76 10.73
C PHE A 359 17.04 20.94 9.94
N GLY A 360 18.06 20.72 9.10
CA GLY A 360 18.66 21.77 8.26
C GLY A 360 19.59 22.75 9.00
N ASP A 361 19.79 22.58 10.30
CA ASP A 361 20.71 23.34 11.15
C ASP A 361 21.88 22.46 11.69
N GLY A 362 22.03 21.25 11.15
CA GLY A 362 22.97 20.23 11.62
C GLY A 362 22.40 19.30 12.70
N GLY A 363 21.21 19.58 13.25
CA GLY A 363 20.52 18.68 14.17
C GLY A 363 19.83 17.50 13.49
N THR A 364 19.78 16.35 14.17
CA THR A 364 19.12 15.12 13.69
C THR A 364 18.26 14.46 14.76
N SER A 365 17.35 13.56 14.36
CA SER A 365 16.57 12.73 15.30
C SER A 365 16.10 11.41 14.66
N THR A 366 15.80 10.41 15.48
CA THR A 366 15.14 9.15 15.06
C THR A 366 13.76 8.96 15.70
N ALA A 367 13.32 9.90 16.53
CA ALA A 367 12.00 9.84 17.15
C ALA A 367 10.87 9.97 16.10
N THR A 368 9.71 9.37 16.36
CA THR A 368 8.55 9.44 15.46
C THR A 368 8.11 10.88 15.22
N SER A 369 7.91 11.66 16.28
CA SER A 369 7.42 13.04 16.21
C SER A 369 8.30 13.95 17.10
N PRO A 370 9.47 14.39 16.61
CA PRO A 370 10.41 15.18 17.41
C PRO A 370 9.99 16.66 17.55
N SER A 371 10.63 17.34 18.49
CA SER A 371 10.62 18.81 18.63
C SER A 371 12.03 19.35 18.46
N ARG A 372 12.19 20.49 17.76
CA ARG A 372 13.47 21.15 17.53
C ARG A 372 13.37 22.64 17.82
N THR A 373 14.27 23.16 18.67
CA THR A 373 14.46 24.61 18.90
C THR A 373 15.70 25.08 18.17
N TYR A 374 15.54 26.11 17.33
CA TYR A 374 16.62 26.71 16.55
C TYR A 374 17.29 27.87 17.30
N ALA A 375 18.58 28.08 17.05
CA ALA A 375 19.36 29.13 17.71
C ALA A 375 19.03 30.54 17.21
N SER A 376 18.53 30.66 15.98
CA SER A 376 18.24 31.94 15.32
C SER A 376 16.96 31.83 14.50
N ALA A 377 16.34 32.98 14.24
CA ALA A 377 15.28 33.09 13.25
C ALA A 377 15.81 32.75 11.84
N GLY A 378 15.01 32.10 11.00
CA GLY A 378 15.38 31.73 9.65
C GLY A 378 14.51 30.65 9.03
N ASN A 379 14.86 30.30 7.77
CA ASN A 379 14.27 29.20 7.03
C ASN A 379 15.20 27.99 7.06
N TYR A 380 14.68 26.86 7.50
CA TYR A 380 15.43 25.61 7.63
C TYR A 380 14.85 24.54 6.71
N THR A 381 15.71 23.87 5.94
CA THR A 381 15.28 22.78 5.06
C THR A 381 15.27 21.48 5.87
N VAL A 382 14.09 21.07 6.31
CA VAL A 382 13.90 19.88 7.13
C VAL A 382 13.57 18.68 6.25
N SER A 383 14.21 17.54 6.49
CA SER A 383 13.92 16.28 5.81
C SER A 383 13.60 15.15 6.78
N LEU A 384 12.62 14.32 6.44
CA LEU A 384 12.37 13.03 7.05
C LEU A 384 12.61 11.94 6.00
N THR A 385 13.55 11.05 6.28
CA THR A 385 13.73 9.78 5.54
C THR A 385 13.13 8.65 6.36
N VAL A 386 12.23 7.88 5.75
CA VAL A 386 11.70 6.65 6.35
C VAL A 386 12.19 5.44 5.56
N THR A 387 12.51 4.37 6.27
CA THR A 387 12.88 3.07 5.69
C THR A 387 11.84 2.04 6.11
N ASP A 388 11.33 1.26 5.17
CA ASP A 388 10.38 0.18 5.44
C ASP A 388 11.09 -1.11 5.91
N ASN A 389 10.30 -2.13 6.25
CA ASN A 389 10.81 -3.47 6.57
C ASN A 389 11.34 -4.26 5.36
N GLY A 390 11.20 -3.74 4.14
CA GLY A 390 11.81 -4.25 2.91
C GLY A 390 13.14 -3.58 2.53
N GLY A 391 13.59 -2.59 3.31
CA GLY A 391 14.80 -1.81 3.09
C GLY A 391 14.67 -0.69 2.06
N ALA A 392 13.51 -0.46 1.43
CA ALA A 392 13.33 0.71 0.58
C ALA A 392 13.10 1.97 1.41
N THR A 393 13.41 3.11 0.81
CA THR A 393 13.40 4.39 1.50
C THR A 393 12.66 5.44 0.70
N HIS A 394 12.11 6.41 1.42
CA HIS A 394 11.60 7.63 0.83
C HIS A 394 11.89 8.82 1.74
N THR A 395 12.17 9.97 1.12
CA THR A 395 12.49 11.21 1.83
C THR A 395 11.48 12.29 1.46
N LYS A 396 10.86 12.91 2.47
CA LYS A 396 10.12 14.17 2.31
C LYS A 396 10.99 15.30 2.81
N THR A 397 11.04 16.40 2.05
CA THR A 397 11.71 17.65 2.45
C THR A 397 10.71 18.80 2.48
N GLN A 398 10.80 19.67 3.48
CA GLN A 398 9.98 20.86 3.64
C GLN A 398 10.80 22.01 4.23
N THR A 399 10.64 23.22 3.68
CA THR A 399 11.18 24.43 4.31
C THR A 399 10.31 24.84 5.50
N VAL A 400 10.93 24.98 6.67
CA VAL A 400 10.30 25.40 7.92
C VAL A 400 10.86 26.76 8.33
N SER A 401 10.00 27.76 8.41
CA SER A 401 10.34 29.11 8.86
C SER A 401 10.10 29.23 10.37
N VAL A 402 11.14 29.60 11.13
CA VAL A 402 11.08 29.83 12.58
C VAL A 402 11.60 31.23 12.90
N GLY A 403 10.99 31.95 13.83
CA GLY A 403 11.34 33.34 14.15
C GLY A 403 11.10 34.37 13.02
N SER A 404 10.40 35.47 13.34
CA SER A 404 10.06 36.65 12.49
C SER A 404 9.45 36.35 11.10
N GLY A 405 8.14 36.57 10.98
CA GLY A 405 7.31 36.34 9.77
C GLY A 405 5.86 35.97 10.08
N ASN A 406 5.58 35.53 11.32
CA ASN A 406 4.24 35.11 11.77
C ASN A 406 3.77 35.79 13.08
N VAL A 407 4.55 36.70 13.66
CA VAL A 407 4.10 37.47 14.83
C VAL A 407 3.58 38.81 14.34
N ASN A 408 2.30 39.09 14.56
CA ASN A 408 1.76 40.43 14.38
C ASN A 408 2.31 41.34 15.50
N LEU A 409 3.36 42.09 15.20
CA LEU A 409 4.01 43.04 16.10
C LEU A 409 3.07 44.16 16.54
N ALA A 410 2.03 44.47 15.75
CA ALA A 410 1.02 45.47 16.07
C ALA A 410 -0.06 44.95 17.03
N LEU A 411 -0.15 43.63 17.27
CA LEU A 411 -1.21 43.04 18.08
C LEU A 411 -1.26 43.66 19.49
N ASN A 412 -2.43 44.22 19.82
CA ASN A 412 -2.74 44.92 21.08
C ASN A 412 -1.78 46.06 21.43
N LYS A 413 -1.12 46.65 20.43
CA LYS A 413 -0.26 47.82 20.61
C LYS A 413 -1.07 49.11 20.64
N THR A 414 -0.45 50.15 21.19
CA THR A 414 -1.04 51.49 21.20
C THR A 414 -1.22 51.97 19.76
N ALA A 415 -2.48 52.17 19.37
CA ALA A 415 -2.84 52.70 18.07
C ALA A 415 -3.53 54.06 18.22
N THR A 416 -3.15 55.02 17.37
CA THR A 416 -3.77 56.35 17.26
C THR A 416 -4.16 56.60 15.81
N GLY A 417 -5.06 57.55 15.56
CA GLY A 417 -5.54 57.78 14.20
C GLY A 417 -6.38 59.03 14.10
N SER A 418 -6.92 59.24 12.91
CA SER A 418 -7.94 60.27 12.66
C SER A 418 -9.20 60.04 13.49
N SER A 419 -10.04 61.07 13.61
CA SER A 419 -11.30 61.03 14.34
C SER A 419 -12.16 59.83 13.90
N ALA A 420 -12.55 59.00 14.87
CA ALA A 420 -13.31 57.79 14.62
C ALA A 420 -14.76 58.13 14.23
N CYS A 421 -15.40 57.29 13.40
CA CYS A 421 -16.82 57.45 13.04
C CYS A 421 -17.75 57.34 14.26
N ASN A 422 -17.40 56.52 15.26
CA ASN A 422 -18.02 56.50 16.58
C ASN A 422 -17.05 55.93 17.64
N SER A 423 -17.48 55.90 18.91
CA SER A 423 -16.65 55.48 20.05
C SER A 423 -16.20 54.02 20.03
N ASN A 424 -16.90 53.14 19.30
CA ASN A 424 -16.60 51.73 19.21
C ASN A 424 -15.69 51.36 18.01
N GLU A 425 -15.44 52.30 17.11
CA GLU A 425 -14.66 52.08 15.87
C GLU A 425 -13.29 52.77 15.91
N SER A 426 -12.63 52.69 17.06
CA SER A 426 -11.36 53.37 17.32
C SER A 426 -10.17 52.71 16.61
N PRO A 427 -9.02 53.40 16.49
CA PRO A 427 -7.76 52.83 15.98
C PRO A 427 -7.36 51.49 16.60
N ALA A 428 -7.66 51.28 17.89
CA ALA A 428 -7.32 50.05 18.61
C ALA A 428 -8.04 48.81 18.05
N LYS A 429 -9.18 48.99 17.38
CA LYS A 429 -9.91 47.90 16.72
C LYS A 429 -9.14 47.31 15.54
N ALA A 430 -8.35 48.11 14.85
CA ALA A 430 -7.56 47.65 13.71
C ALA A 430 -6.27 46.92 14.12
N VAL A 431 -6.03 46.68 15.41
CA VAL A 431 -4.81 46.01 15.88
C VAL A 431 -5.11 44.98 16.97
N ASN A 432 -6.36 44.53 17.09
CA ASN A 432 -6.79 43.64 18.16
C ASN A 432 -6.71 42.15 17.78
N GLY A 433 -6.32 41.84 16.54
CA GLY A 433 -6.23 40.46 16.03
C GLY A 433 -7.57 39.87 15.60
N SER A 434 -8.63 40.66 15.50
CA SER A 434 -9.99 40.22 15.17
C SER A 434 -10.52 40.92 13.92
N VAL A 435 -11.26 40.17 13.10
CA VAL A 435 -12.11 40.73 12.03
C VAL A 435 -13.57 40.29 12.17
N SER A 436 -13.87 39.57 13.25
CA SER A 436 -15.11 38.80 13.42
C SER A 436 -16.10 39.44 14.40
N GLY A 437 -15.76 40.59 15.02
CA GLY A 437 -16.67 41.30 15.92
C GLY A 437 -17.79 42.08 15.23
N GLY A 438 -18.04 41.83 13.94
CA GLY A 438 -19.08 42.49 13.15
C GLY A 438 -18.73 43.94 12.81
N ASN A 439 -19.76 44.75 12.51
CA ASN A 439 -19.56 46.12 12.00
C ASN A 439 -18.84 47.05 12.98
N THR A 440 -18.73 46.74 14.28
CA THR A 440 -18.05 47.59 15.26
C THR A 440 -16.59 47.19 15.52
N ASP A 441 -16.09 46.17 14.83
CA ASP A 441 -14.73 45.65 15.00
C ASP A 441 -13.77 46.14 13.93
N LYS A 442 -13.82 47.45 13.68
CA LYS A 442 -12.98 48.12 12.68
C LYS A 442 -12.56 49.50 13.17
N PHE A 443 -11.43 49.99 12.68
CA PHE A 443 -11.19 51.41 12.64
C PHE A 443 -12.01 52.04 11.51
N CYS A 444 -12.87 53.00 11.87
CA CYS A 444 -13.63 53.80 10.91
C CYS A 444 -13.29 55.28 11.02
N SER A 445 -13.12 55.97 9.90
CA SER A 445 -13.00 57.44 9.89
C SER A 445 -13.63 58.07 8.65
N LEU A 446 -14.31 59.21 8.84
CA LEU A 446 -14.84 60.08 7.78
C LEU A 446 -13.91 61.25 7.42
N ALA A 447 -12.70 61.29 8.00
CA ALA A 447 -11.73 62.32 7.68
C ALA A 447 -11.29 62.21 6.20
N ALA A 448 -11.26 63.35 5.49
CA ALA A 448 -10.84 63.40 4.10
C ALA A 448 -9.39 62.90 3.87
N SER A 449 -8.55 62.94 4.90
CA SER A 449 -7.20 62.38 4.91
C SER A 449 -7.01 61.51 6.15
N ALA A 450 -7.75 60.40 6.20
CA ALA A 450 -7.70 59.46 7.31
C ALA A 450 -6.32 58.78 7.43
N TRP A 451 -5.90 58.52 8.67
CA TRP A 451 -4.66 57.82 8.98
C TRP A 451 -4.80 56.99 10.26
N LEU A 452 -3.99 55.94 10.36
CA LEU A 452 -3.82 55.04 11.50
C LEU A 452 -2.32 54.89 11.79
N GLN A 453 -1.90 55.03 13.03
CA GLN A 453 -0.52 54.84 13.47
C GLN A 453 -0.45 53.84 14.62
N VAL A 454 0.54 52.96 14.60
CA VAL A 454 0.83 51.98 15.65
C VAL A 454 2.20 52.28 16.25
N ASP A 455 2.30 52.32 17.59
CA ASP A 455 3.57 52.29 18.33
C ASP A 455 3.85 50.86 18.81
N LEU A 456 4.87 50.22 18.23
CA LEU A 456 5.27 48.86 18.61
C LEU A 456 5.87 48.76 20.03
N GLY A 457 6.15 49.90 20.67
CA GLY A 457 6.70 50.03 22.03
C GLY A 457 8.22 50.17 22.04
N SER A 458 8.91 49.54 21.08
CA SER A 458 10.34 49.67 20.84
C SER A 458 10.64 49.47 19.35
N ALA A 459 11.86 49.77 18.90
CA ALA A 459 12.27 49.49 17.54
C ALA A 459 12.29 47.96 17.31
N GLN A 460 11.60 47.51 16.28
CA GLN A 460 11.49 46.11 15.84
C GLN A 460 11.99 46.00 14.40
N THR A 461 12.38 44.79 13.98
CA THR A 461 12.61 44.50 12.56
C THR A 461 11.28 44.21 11.89
N VAL A 462 10.90 45.02 10.90
CA VAL A 462 9.66 44.90 10.13
C VAL A 462 10.00 44.50 8.71
N SER A 463 9.30 43.50 8.19
CA SER A 463 9.55 42.87 6.88
C SER A 463 8.29 42.78 6.02
N SER A 464 7.10 42.87 6.61
CA SER A 464 5.86 42.94 5.84
C SER A 464 4.70 43.58 6.60
N PHE A 465 3.65 43.92 5.85
CA PHE A 465 2.38 44.40 6.38
C PHE A 465 1.23 43.58 5.82
N VAL A 466 0.17 43.41 6.62
CA VAL A 466 -1.12 42.88 6.15
C VAL A 466 -2.20 43.89 6.50
N VAL A 467 -2.99 44.31 5.51
CA VAL A 467 -4.16 45.18 5.71
C VAL A 467 -5.41 44.36 5.38
N LYS A 468 -6.31 44.23 6.35
CA LYS A 468 -7.65 43.64 6.21
C LYS A 468 -8.66 44.77 6.09
N HIS A 469 -9.29 44.85 4.92
CA HIS A 469 -10.20 45.91 4.51
C HIS A 469 -11.65 45.56 4.89
N ALA A 470 -12.61 46.41 4.51
CA ALA A 470 -14.05 46.21 4.76
C ALA A 470 -14.54 44.78 4.46
N GLY A 471 -14.19 44.24 3.29
CA GLY A 471 -14.60 42.89 2.88
C GLY A 471 -14.02 41.75 3.69
N ALA A 472 -12.91 41.94 4.42
CA ALA A 472 -12.39 40.92 5.32
C ALA A 472 -13.20 40.82 6.62
N GLY A 473 -13.89 41.89 7.00
CA GLY A 473 -14.83 41.93 8.11
C GLY A 473 -16.28 41.59 7.75
N GLY A 474 -16.52 41.16 6.51
CA GLY A 474 -17.85 40.81 6.01
C GLY A 474 -18.68 41.97 5.45
N GLU A 475 -18.13 43.18 5.34
CA GLU A 475 -18.79 44.30 4.66
C GLU A 475 -18.66 44.20 3.12
N SER A 476 -19.33 45.09 2.38
CA SER A 476 -19.23 45.12 0.91
C SER A 476 -17.77 45.29 0.45
N THR A 477 -17.33 44.47 -0.50
CA THR A 477 -15.99 44.59 -1.11
C THR A 477 -15.83 45.89 -1.90
N SER A 478 -16.93 46.55 -2.31
CA SER A 478 -16.89 47.90 -2.89
C SER A 478 -16.41 48.98 -1.92
N TRP A 479 -16.40 48.68 -0.61
CA TRP A 479 -15.87 49.54 0.44
C TRP A 479 -14.43 49.18 0.84
N ASN A 480 -13.76 48.26 0.14
CA ASN A 480 -12.34 48.01 0.35
C ASN A 480 -11.53 49.28 0.04
N THR A 481 -10.55 49.59 0.88
CA THR A 481 -9.69 50.76 0.69
C THR A 481 -8.93 50.66 -0.61
N LYS A 482 -9.09 51.68 -1.46
CA LYS A 482 -8.59 51.70 -2.83
C LYS A 482 -7.14 52.17 -2.90
N ALA A 483 -6.82 53.27 -2.23
CA ALA A 483 -5.48 53.85 -2.28
C ALA A 483 -4.99 54.19 -0.89
N PHE A 484 -3.76 53.80 -0.57
CA PHE A 484 -3.11 54.05 0.71
C PHE A 484 -1.59 53.96 0.59
N THR A 485 -0.91 54.49 1.60
CA THR A 485 0.54 54.33 1.80
C THR A 485 0.81 53.78 3.18
N ILE A 486 1.88 53.00 3.34
CA ILE A 486 2.38 52.58 4.65
C ILE A 486 3.76 53.16 4.83
N GLN A 487 3.95 53.82 5.98
CA GLN A 487 5.18 54.49 6.36
C GLN A 487 5.78 53.85 7.61
N THR A 488 7.10 53.87 7.70
CA THR A 488 7.85 53.39 8.86
C THR A 488 8.73 54.49 9.42
N SER A 489 8.90 54.48 10.75
CA SER A 489 9.77 55.40 11.47
C SER A 489 10.31 54.77 12.75
N THR A 490 11.51 55.17 13.17
CA THR A 490 12.07 54.83 14.49
C THR A 490 11.74 55.87 15.56
N ASN A 491 11.37 57.10 15.17
CA ASN A 491 11.26 58.26 16.06
C ASN A 491 9.95 59.07 15.91
N ALA A 492 9.03 58.64 15.06
CA ALA A 492 7.74 59.28 14.73
C ALA A 492 7.83 60.67 14.05
N THR A 493 9.03 61.16 13.72
CA THR A 493 9.22 62.46 13.05
C THR A 493 9.78 62.30 11.64
N SER A 494 10.70 61.36 11.43
CA SER A 494 11.30 61.04 10.14
C SER A 494 10.68 59.75 9.59
N TRP A 495 10.05 59.83 8.42
CA TRP A 495 9.26 58.74 7.85
C TRP A 495 9.81 58.29 6.50
N SER A 496 9.86 56.98 6.29
CA SER A 496 10.04 56.37 4.97
C SER A 496 8.72 55.77 4.48
N THR A 497 8.49 55.71 3.17
CA THR A 497 7.23 55.18 2.60
C THR A 497 7.51 53.95 1.74
N PRO A 498 7.72 52.76 2.35
CA PRO A 498 8.06 51.55 1.61
C PRO A 498 6.88 50.94 0.84
N VAL A 499 5.63 51.33 1.13
CA VAL A 499 4.44 50.81 0.43
C VAL A 499 3.60 51.96 -0.11
N THR A 500 3.28 51.90 -1.40
CA THR A 500 2.33 52.80 -2.07
C THR A 500 1.37 51.96 -2.90
N VAL A 501 0.07 52.12 -2.65
CA VAL A 501 -1.01 51.37 -3.32
C VAL A 501 -2.01 52.37 -3.87
N THR A 502 -2.37 52.25 -5.14
CA THR A 502 -3.25 53.20 -5.85
C THR A 502 -4.61 52.61 -6.26
N ALA A 503 -4.73 51.28 -6.33
CA ALA A 503 -5.92 50.61 -6.84
C ALA A 503 -6.14 49.20 -6.23
N ASN A 504 -6.09 49.08 -4.90
CA ASN A 504 -6.46 47.83 -4.22
C ASN A 504 -7.95 47.54 -4.38
N THR A 505 -8.27 46.28 -4.69
CA THR A 505 -9.65 45.75 -4.67
C THR A 505 -9.81 44.57 -3.71
N ALA A 506 -8.70 44.03 -3.17
CA ALA A 506 -8.70 42.86 -2.33
C ALA A 506 -9.21 43.16 -0.92
N SER A 507 -9.93 42.20 -0.33
CA SER A 507 -10.38 42.26 1.08
C SER A 507 -9.22 42.11 2.07
N THR A 508 -8.13 41.46 1.66
CA THR A 508 -6.87 41.39 2.42
C THR A 508 -5.72 41.58 1.45
N SER A 509 -4.79 42.47 1.80
CA SER A 509 -3.60 42.75 0.99
C SER A 509 -2.34 42.63 1.83
N THR A 510 -1.34 41.93 1.30
CA THR A 510 -0.03 41.72 1.94
C THR A 510 1.06 42.45 1.17
N HIS A 511 1.95 43.12 1.89
CA HIS A 511 2.98 43.98 1.32
C HIS A 511 4.34 43.66 1.95
N SER A 512 5.21 42.99 1.21
CA SER A 512 6.58 42.71 1.64
C SER A 512 7.47 43.93 1.42
N ILE A 513 8.38 44.17 2.35
CA ILE A 513 9.40 45.23 2.27
C ILE A 513 10.77 44.63 2.57
N SER A 514 11.83 45.34 2.21
CA SER A 514 13.15 45.04 2.75
C SER A 514 13.12 45.20 4.28
N ALA A 515 13.65 44.22 5.01
CA ALA A 515 13.66 44.22 6.47
C ALA A 515 14.25 45.53 7.01
N THR A 516 13.45 46.27 7.77
CA THR A 516 13.75 47.63 8.21
C THR A 516 13.49 47.77 9.70
N SER A 517 14.38 48.45 10.42
CA SER A 517 14.15 48.79 11.82
C SER A 517 13.09 49.89 11.93
N ALA A 518 11.99 49.63 12.65
CA ALA A 518 10.90 50.58 12.85
C ALA A 518 10.24 50.39 14.22
N ARG A 519 9.82 51.50 14.85
CA ARG A 519 8.99 51.50 16.06
C ARG A 519 7.57 51.98 15.75
N TYR A 520 7.44 52.94 14.85
CA TYR A 520 6.17 53.56 14.49
C TYR A 520 5.82 53.23 13.05
N ILE A 521 4.60 52.75 12.84
CA ILE A 521 4.09 52.40 11.52
C ILE A 521 2.84 53.23 11.29
N LYS A 522 2.74 53.89 10.13
CA LYS A 522 1.61 54.75 9.79
C LYS A 522 0.99 54.35 8.46
N LEU A 523 -0.30 54.01 8.49
CA LEU A 523 -1.14 53.77 7.32
C LEU A 523 -1.88 55.07 6.99
N ASN A 524 -1.58 55.70 5.85
CA ASN A 524 -2.29 56.88 5.36
C ASN A 524 -3.24 56.48 4.23
N ILE A 525 -4.49 56.92 4.33
CA ILE A 525 -5.54 56.58 3.37
C ILE A 525 -5.65 57.69 2.34
N GLY A 526 -5.44 57.34 1.07
CA GLY A 526 -5.62 58.25 -0.06
C GLY A 526 -7.03 58.19 -0.64
N THR A 527 -7.59 56.98 -0.81
CA THR A 527 -8.95 56.80 -1.33
C THR A 527 -9.65 55.67 -0.56
N PRO A 528 -10.71 55.98 0.20
CA PRO A 528 -11.26 55.06 1.21
C PRO A 528 -12.06 53.89 0.62
N THR A 529 -12.66 54.03 -0.57
CA THR A 529 -13.53 53.01 -1.16
C THR A 529 -13.45 52.98 -2.70
N GLN A 530 -14.09 51.99 -3.31
CA GLN A 530 -14.20 51.86 -4.78
C GLN A 530 -15.36 52.67 -5.37
N ASN A 531 -16.41 52.89 -4.58
CA ASN A 531 -17.72 53.37 -5.04
C ASN A 531 -18.04 54.82 -4.62
N GLY A 532 -17.09 55.54 -4.02
CA GLY A 532 -17.25 56.94 -3.62
C GLY A 532 -17.80 57.15 -2.20
N ASP A 533 -18.10 56.07 -1.46
CA ASP A 533 -18.33 56.15 -0.01
C ASP A 533 -17.08 56.72 0.69
N GLN A 534 -17.28 57.64 1.63
CA GLN A 534 -16.19 58.43 2.23
C GLN A 534 -15.56 57.77 3.46
N ALA A 535 -16.14 56.70 3.99
CA ALA A 535 -15.65 56.07 5.22
C ALA A 535 -14.46 55.14 4.95
N THR A 536 -13.34 55.45 5.58
CA THR A 536 -12.23 54.50 5.76
C THR A 536 -12.68 53.37 6.67
N ARG A 537 -12.38 52.12 6.32
CA ARG A 537 -12.74 50.93 7.11
C ARG A 537 -11.57 49.95 7.11
N ILE A 538 -10.84 49.88 8.22
CA ILE A 538 -9.72 48.95 8.41
C ILE A 538 -10.07 48.00 9.54
N TYR A 539 -10.25 46.72 9.21
CA TYR A 539 -10.60 45.69 10.19
C TYR A 539 -9.38 45.19 10.95
N GLU A 540 -8.24 45.05 10.29
CA GLU A 540 -6.98 44.69 10.96
C GLU A 540 -5.80 45.22 10.16
N PHE A 541 -4.77 45.67 10.87
CA PHE A 541 -3.52 46.16 10.35
C PHE A 541 -2.38 45.45 11.07
N GLU A 542 -1.81 44.44 10.42
CA GLU A 542 -0.75 43.63 10.98
C GLU A 542 0.62 44.13 10.51
N VAL A 543 1.58 44.16 11.44
CA VAL A 543 2.99 44.49 11.18
C VAL A 543 3.80 43.24 11.49
N ARG A 544 4.64 42.77 10.56
CA ARG A 544 5.33 41.47 10.68
C ARG A 544 6.81 41.53 10.35
#